data_AF-U7QKS8-F1
#
_entry.id   AF-U7QKS8-F1
#
_cell.length_a   1.000
_cell.length_b   1.000
_cell.length_c   1.000
_cell.angle_alpha   90.00
_cell.angle_beta   90.00
_cell.angle_gamma   90.00
#
_symmetry.space_group_name_H-M   'P 1'
#
loop_
_entity.id
_entity.type
_entity.pdbx_description
1 polymer ?
#
loop_
_entity_poly.entity_id
_entity_poly.type
_entity_poly.pdbx_seq_one_letter_code
_entity_poly.pdbx_strand_id
1 'polypeptide(L)'
;MVANGNKRLDSVNRITSNGSSIVANAARSLFAEQPQLIQPGGNAYTSRRMAACLRDMEIILRYVTYAIFAGDPSVLDDRCLNGLRETYQALGTPGASVAAGVQKMKEAALAIVMDPSGITQGDCNALQSEIASYFDRAAAAVG
;
A
#
# COMPACT_ATOMS: atom_id res chain seq x y z
N MET A 1 20.18 -8.59 -10.26
CA MET A 1 19.71 -8.28 -8.90
C MET A 1 20.73 -7.50 -8.06
N VAL A 2 22.01 -7.88 -7.98
CA VAL A 2 22.97 -7.26 -7.04
C VAL A 2 23.30 -5.78 -7.33
N ALA A 3 23.43 -5.39 -8.61
CA ALA A 3 23.87 -4.04 -8.99
C ALA A 3 22.94 -2.90 -8.54
N ASN A 4 21.64 -3.18 -8.32
CA ASN A 4 20.65 -2.20 -7.84
C ASN A 4 20.29 -2.39 -6.35
N GLY A 5 21.08 -3.18 -5.60
CA GLY A 5 20.79 -3.51 -4.19
C GLY A 5 20.67 -2.28 -3.30
N ASN A 6 21.57 -1.30 -3.44
CA ASN A 6 21.53 -0.07 -2.63
C ASN A 6 20.23 0.72 -2.88
N LYS A 7 19.85 0.94 -4.14
CA LYS A 7 18.60 1.64 -4.51
C LYS A 7 17.36 0.93 -3.93
N ARG A 8 17.37 -0.40 -3.92
CA ARG A 8 16.30 -1.22 -3.32
C ARG A 8 16.21 -1.01 -1.81
N LEU A 9 17.34 -1.07 -1.11
CA LEU A 9 17.38 -0.82 0.33
C LEU A 9 16.98 0.62 0.68
N ASP A 10 17.39 1.60 -0.12
CA ASP A 10 16.96 3.00 0.04
C ASP A 10 15.45 3.15 -0.11
N SER A 11 14.84 2.46 -1.09
CA SER A 11 13.40 2.46 -1.29
C SER A 11 12.65 1.84 -0.11
N VAL A 12 13.14 0.71 0.40
CA VAL A 12 12.60 0.05 1.60
C VAL A 12 12.70 0.96 2.82
N ASN A 13 13.84 1.60 3.04
CA ASN A 13 14.06 2.51 4.15
C ASN A 13 13.15 3.74 4.08
N ARG A 14 12.98 4.31 2.88
CA ARG A 14 12.11 5.46 2.64
C ARG A 14 10.64 5.14 2.89
N ILE A 15 10.15 4.00 2.41
CA ILE A 15 8.77 3.56 2.66
C ILE A 15 8.57 3.29 4.16
N THR A 16 9.49 2.56 4.80
CA THR A 16 9.37 2.18 6.22
C THR A 16 9.38 3.41 7.13
N SER A 17 10.30 4.35 6.90
CA SER A 17 10.40 5.58 7.70
C SER A 17 9.18 6.50 7.55
N ASN A 18 8.41 6.34 6.48
CA ASN A 18 7.22 7.14 6.17
C ASN A 18 5.92 6.32 6.20
N GLY A 19 5.91 5.11 6.76
CA GLY A 19 4.75 4.22 6.68
C GLY A 19 3.47 4.86 7.24
N SER A 20 3.57 5.48 8.41
CA SER A 20 2.44 6.16 9.07
C SER A 20 1.89 7.33 8.24
N SER A 21 2.75 8.10 7.57
CA SER A 21 2.31 9.24 6.76
C SER A 21 1.69 8.78 5.44
N ILE A 22 2.24 7.74 4.80
CA ILE A 22 1.68 7.12 3.59
C ILE A 22 0.26 6.63 3.87
N VAL A 23 0.07 5.82 4.92
CA VAL A 23 -1.25 5.27 5.28
C VAL A 23 -2.24 6.38 5.63
N ALA A 24 -1.85 7.33 6.48
CA ALA A 24 -2.75 8.39 6.91
C ALA A 24 -3.17 9.31 5.75
N ASN A 25 -2.27 9.65 4.83
CA ASN A 25 -2.58 10.51 3.69
C ASN A 25 -3.44 9.78 2.66
N ALA A 26 -3.15 8.51 2.38
CA ALA A 26 -3.96 7.69 1.50
C ALA A 26 -5.39 7.52 2.04
N ALA A 27 -5.54 7.26 3.35
CA ALA A 27 -6.85 7.15 4.00
C ALA A 27 -7.64 8.46 3.94
N ARG A 28 -7.00 9.60 4.22
CA ARG A 28 -7.65 10.92 4.10
C ARG A 28 -8.16 11.17 2.68
N SER A 29 -7.34 10.89 1.67
CA SER A 29 -7.72 11.05 0.27
C SER A 29 -8.86 10.09 -0.11
N LEU A 30 -8.84 8.84 0.37
CA LEU A 30 -9.91 7.88 0.16
C LEU A 30 -11.25 8.38 0.75
N PHE A 31 -11.26 8.87 1.99
CA PHE A 31 -12.49 9.32 2.62
C PHE A 31 -13.01 10.65 2.07
N ALA A 32 -12.14 11.48 1.49
CA ALA A 32 -12.55 12.67 0.75
C ALA A 32 -13.30 12.31 -0.54
N GLU A 33 -12.85 11.28 -1.25
CA GLU A 33 -13.50 10.79 -2.48
C GLU A 33 -14.72 9.90 -2.20
N GLN A 34 -14.70 9.16 -1.10
CA GLN A 34 -15.73 8.20 -0.72
C GLN A 34 -16.29 8.51 0.68
N PRO A 35 -16.96 9.65 0.87
CA PRO A 35 -17.45 10.09 2.18
C PRO A 35 -18.47 9.11 2.79
N GLN A 36 -19.18 8.32 1.98
CA GLN A 36 -20.13 7.30 2.43
C GLN A 36 -19.48 6.23 3.33
N LEU A 37 -18.17 6.02 3.24
CA LEU A 37 -17.46 5.05 4.09
C LEU A 37 -17.46 5.46 5.57
N ILE A 38 -17.47 6.77 5.84
CA ILE A 38 -17.34 7.35 7.20
C ILE A 38 -18.63 7.99 7.71
N GLN A 39 -19.71 7.94 6.93
CA GLN A 39 -21.04 8.35 7.38
C GLN A 39 -21.69 7.25 8.23
N PRO A 40 -22.70 7.56 9.08
CA PRO A 40 -23.44 6.54 9.83
C PRO A 40 -23.93 5.39 8.93
N GLY A 41 -23.60 4.16 9.32
CA GLY A 41 -23.87 2.95 8.52
C GLY A 41 -22.74 2.54 7.57
N GLY A 42 -21.75 3.40 7.33
CA GLY A 42 -20.57 3.13 6.51
C GLY A 42 -19.63 2.08 7.10
N ASN A 43 -18.86 1.42 6.24
CA ASN A 43 -17.94 0.34 6.64
C ASN A 43 -16.76 0.84 7.49
N ALA A 44 -16.44 2.14 7.48
CA ALA A 44 -15.37 2.76 8.28
C ALA A 44 -15.89 3.75 9.34
N TYR A 45 -17.20 3.80 9.62
CA TYR A 45 -17.83 4.81 10.48
C TYR A 45 -17.34 4.82 11.94
N THR A 46 -17.45 3.69 12.62
CA THR A 46 -17.12 3.60 14.07
C THR A 46 -15.61 3.61 14.28
N SER A 47 -15.12 4.12 15.41
CA SER A 47 -13.69 4.14 15.74
C SER A 47 -13.01 2.78 15.61
N ARG A 48 -13.68 1.69 16.01
CA ARG A 48 -13.17 0.31 15.84
C ARG A 48 -12.98 -0.07 14.37
N ARG A 49 -13.94 0.27 13.51
CA ARG A 49 -13.88 -0.02 12.07
C ARG A 49 -12.89 0.88 11.34
N MET A 50 -12.81 2.16 11.70
CA MET A 50 -11.77 3.07 11.22
C MET A 50 -10.37 2.54 11.55
N ALA A 51 -10.14 2.14 12.81
CA ALA A 51 -8.86 1.56 13.22
C ALA A 51 -8.53 0.26 12.46
N ALA A 52 -9.53 -0.59 12.22
CA ALA A 52 -9.34 -1.80 11.42
C ALA A 52 -8.97 -1.47 9.96
N CYS A 53 -9.63 -0.48 9.34
CA CYS A 53 -9.32 -0.02 7.99
C CYS A 53 -7.87 0.49 7.88
N LEU A 54 -7.43 1.35 8.81
CA LEU A 54 -6.06 1.87 8.84
C LEU A 54 -5.03 0.75 9.05
N ARG A 55 -5.32 -0.20 9.95
CA ARG A 55 -4.47 -1.37 10.19
C ARG A 55 -4.33 -2.22 8.95
N ASP A 56 -5.41 -2.48 8.22
CA ASP A 56 -5.37 -3.27 6.99
C ASP A 56 -4.54 -2.56 5.90
N MET A 57 -4.65 -1.23 5.78
CA MET A 57 -3.78 -0.44 4.89
C MET A 57 -2.30 -0.57 5.27
N GLU A 58 -1.98 -0.49 6.57
CA GLU A 58 -0.61 -0.69 7.07
C GLU A 58 -0.09 -2.11 6.83
N ILE A 59 -0.94 -3.13 6.97
CA ILE A 59 -0.60 -4.52 6.67
C ILE A 59 -0.22 -4.68 5.19
N ILE A 60 -1.02 -4.12 4.27
CA ILE A 60 -0.72 -4.18 2.84
C ILE A 60 0.60 -3.47 2.55
N LEU A 61 0.80 -2.25 3.07
CA LEU A 61 2.03 -1.49 2.85
C LEU A 61 3.26 -2.30 3.33
N ARG A 62 3.17 -2.92 4.50
CA ARG A 62 4.23 -3.76 5.07
C ARG A 62 4.57 -4.96 4.18
N TYR A 63 3.58 -5.68 3.67
CA TYR A 63 3.84 -6.82 2.78
C TYR A 63 4.35 -6.40 1.40
N VAL A 64 3.92 -5.24 0.89
CA VAL A 64 4.54 -4.63 -0.29
C VAL A 64 6.01 -4.30 -0.02
N THR A 65 6.34 -3.71 1.14
CA THR A 65 7.75 -3.47 1.53
C THR A 65 8.56 -4.76 1.60
N TYR A 66 7.99 -5.86 2.09
CA TYR A 66 8.66 -7.16 2.08
C TYR A 66 8.90 -7.70 0.66
N ALA A 67 7.93 -7.57 -0.24
CA ALA A 67 8.10 -7.95 -1.64
C ALA A 67 9.20 -7.11 -2.32
N ILE A 68 9.24 -5.80 -2.05
CA ILE A 68 10.31 -4.91 -2.53
C ILE A 68 11.66 -5.34 -1.95
N PHE A 69 11.74 -5.69 -0.67
CA PHE A 69 13.00 -6.14 -0.10
C PHE A 69 13.49 -7.46 -0.73
N ALA A 70 12.57 -8.42 -0.90
CA ALA A 70 12.88 -9.73 -1.47
C ALA A 70 13.12 -9.69 -3.00
N GLY A 71 12.55 -8.70 -3.71
CA GLY A 71 12.51 -8.67 -5.17
C GLY A 71 11.58 -9.73 -5.77
N ASP A 72 10.62 -10.22 -4.98
CA ASP A 72 9.70 -11.29 -5.35
C ASP A 72 8.36 -11.12 -4.59
N PRO A 73 7.20 -11.34 -5.25
CA PRO A 73 5.90 -11.11 -4.65
C PRO A 73 5.37 -12.26 -3.79
N SER A 74 6.03 -13.42 -3.71
CA SER A 74 5.49 -14.61 -3.01
C SER A 74 5.06 -14.32 -1.58
N VAL A 75 5.84 -13.54 -0.82
CA VAL A 75 5.49 -13.17 0.56
C VAL A 75 4.23 -12.31 0.63
N LEU A 76 3.98 -11.46 -0.36
CA LEU A 76 2.78 -10.66 -0.46
C LEU A 76 1.57 -11.55 -0.80
N ASP A 77 1.72 -12.42 -1.80
CA ASP A 77 0.66 -13.33 -2.24
C ASP A 77 0.26 -14.31 -1.13
N ASP A 78 1.23 -15.07 -0.61
CA ASP A 78 0.98 -16.22 0.24
C ASP A 78 0.54 -15.84 1.66
N ARG A 79 1.00 -14.70 2.17
CA ARG A 79 0.80 -14.31 3.57
C ARG A 79 -0.16 -13.14 3.74
N CYS A 80 -0.52 -12.43 2.67
CA CYS A 80 -1.39 -11.26 2.75
C CYS A 80 -2.59 -11.35 1.81
N LEU A 81 -2.41 -11.73 0.55
CA LEU A 81 -3.47 -11.59 -0.47
C LEU A 81 -4.35 -12.84 -0.60
N ASN A 82 -3.78 -14.03 -0.40
CA ASN A 82 -4.53 -15.28 -0.50
C ASN A 82 -5.71 -15.31 0.49
N GLY A 83 -6.94 -15.35 -0.03
CA GLY A 83 -8.17 -15.37 0.78
C GLY A 83 -8.67 -13.99 1.24
N LEU A 84 -7.98 -12.90 0.89
CA LEU A 84 -8.31 -11.57 1.40
C LEU A 84 -9.62 -11.04 0.79
N ARG A 85 -9.87 -11.32 -0.49
CA ARG A 85 -11.13 -10.97 -1.17
C ARG A 85 -12.32 -11.63 -0.52
N GLU A 86 -12.24 -12.93 -0.28
CA GLU A 86 -13.28 -13.74 0.36
C GLU A 86 -13.52 -13.24 1.79
N THR A 87 -12.46 -12.87 2.50
CA THR A 87 -12.55 -12.26 3.84
C THR A 87 -13.32 -10.93 3.79
N TYR A 88 -12.99 -10.03 2.86
CA TYR A 88 -13.71 -8.76 2.73
C TYR A 88 -15.16 -8.94 2.30
N GLN A 89 -15.45 -9.88 1.40
CA GLN A 89 -16.82 -10.22 1.01
C GLN A 89 -17.63 -10.72 2.20
N ALA A 90 -17.07 -11.62 3.02
CA ALA A 90 -17.74 -12.14 4.22
C ALA A 90 -17.99 -11.06 5.28
N LEU A 91 -17.12 -10.05 5.38
CA LEU A 91 -17.25 -8.93 6.31
C LEU A 91 -18.11 -7.77 5.77
N GLY A 92 -18.53 -7.83 4.50
CA GLY A 92 -19.24 -6.73 3.83
C GLY A 92 -18.37 -5.49 3.61
N THR A 93 -17.04 -5.66 3.55
CA THR A 93 -16.10 -4.59 3.24
C THR A 93 -16.04 -4.37 1.72
N PRO A 94 -16.19 -3.13 1.23
CA PRO A 94 -16.16 -2.84 -0.20
C PRO A 94 -14.75 -3.00 -0.79
N GLY A 95 -14.49 -4.12 -1.46
CA GLY A 95 -13.20 -4.43 -2.07
C GLY A 95 -12.67 -3.35 -3.03
N ALA A 96 -13.55 -2.74 -3.82
CA ALA A 96 -13.21 -1.61 -4.70
C ALA A 96 -12.69 -0.37 -3.92
N SER A 97 -13.22 -0.09 -2.72
CA SER A 97 -12.72 0.98 -1.86
C SER A 97 -11.35 0.64 -1.27
N VAL A 98 -11.13 -0.62 -0.92
CA VAL A 98 -9.80 -1.08 -0.47
C VAL A 98 -8.79 -0.95 -1.60
N ALA A 99 -9.12 -1.40 -2.82
CA ALA A 99 -8.28 -1.25 -4.00
C ALA A 99 -7.95 0.23 -4.28
N ALA A 100 -8.93 1.14 -4.18
CA ALA A 100 -8.70 2.57 -4.31
C ALA A 100 -7.75 3.12 -3.22
N GLY A 101 -7.88 2.66 -1.98
CA GLY A 101 -6.95 2.98 -0.90
C GLY A 101 -5.52 2.51 -1.18
N VAL A 102 -5.36 1.31 -1.74
CA VAL A 102 -4.05 0.76 -2.15
C VAL A 102 -3.42 1.59 -3.27
N GLN A 103 -4.21 2.04 -4.25
CA GLN A 103 -3.74 2.93 -5.31
C GLN A 103 -3.24 4.28 -4.77
N LYS A 104 -3.93 4.85 -3.77
CA LYS A 104 -3.49 6.08 -3.09
C LYS A 104 -2.19 5.86 -2.29
N MET A 105 -2.03 4.70 -1.66
CA MET A 105 -0.77 4.34 -1.02
C MET A 105 0.37 4.21 -2.05
N LYS A 106 0.09 3.64 -3.23
CA LYS A 106 1.06 3.56 -4.34
C LYS A 106 1.58 4.94 -4.73
N GLU A 107 0.67 5.88 -5.00
CA GLU A 107 1.01 7.25 -5.38
C GLU A 107 1.89 7.93 -4.32
N ALA A 108 1.49 7.85 -3.05
CA ALA A 108 2.24 8.43 -1.94
C ALA A 108 3.61 7.78 -1.73
N ALA A 109 3.68 6.44 -1.81
CA ALA A 109 4.93 5.71 -1.68
C ALA A 109 5.90 6.01 -2.82
N LEU A 110 5.43 6.05 -4.07
CA LEU A 110 6.26 6.38 -5.22
C LEU A 110 6.77 7.82 -5.18
N ALA A 111 5.94 8.79 -4.73
CA ALA A 111 6.39 10.16 -4.54
C ALA A 111 7.55 10.26 -3.54
N ILE A 112 7.51 9.49 -2.45
CA ILE A 112 8.57 9.45 -1.44
C ILE A 112 9.82 8.72 -1.96
N VAL A 113 9.65 7.59 -2.65
CA VAL A 113 10.77 6.82 -3.19
C VAL A 113 11.52 7.62 -4.27
N MET A 114 10.80 8.38 -5.10
CA MET A 114 11.36 9.12 -6.23
C MET A 114 11.83 10.54 -5.87
N ASP A 115 11.71 10.97 -4.61
CA ASP A 115 12.22 12.29 -4.17
C ASP A 115 13.76 12.36 -4.32
N PRO A 116 14.29 13.27 -5.16
CA PRO A 116 15.75 13.39 -5.36
C PRO A 116 16.49 13.94 -4.13
N SER A 117 15.78 14.42 -3.11
CA SER A 117 16.38 15.01 -1.91
C SER A 117 17.14 13.98 -1.08
N GLY A 118 18.36 14.31 -0.68
CA GLY A 118 19.14 13.50 0.27
C GLY A 118 19.59 12.12 -0.22
N ILE A 119 19.65 11.89 -1.54
CA ILE A 119 20.12 10.64 -2.14
C ILE A 119 21.07 10.90 -3.32
N THR A 120 21.95 9.95 -3.63
CA THR A 120 22.78 10.00 -4.83
C THR A 120 21.90 9.90 -6.07
N GLN A 121 22.06 10.83 -7.01
CA GLN A 121 21.29 10.85 -8.26
C GLN A 121 21.60 9.61 -9.12
N GLY A 122 20.57 9.05 -9.74
CA GLY A 122 20.69 7.92 -10.67
C GLY A 122 19.34 7.45 -11.20
N ASP A 123 19.37 6.55 -12.17
CA ASP A 123 18.16 5.97 -12.76
C ASP A 123 17.53 4.91 -11.84
N CYS A 124 16.27 5.12 -11.45
CA CYS A 124 15.47 4.21 -10.62
C CYS A 124 14.21 3.71 -11.33
N ASN A 125 14.06 3.91 -12.65
CA ASN A 125 12.83 3.62 -13.41
C ASN A 125 12.38 2.15 -13.29
N ALA A 126 13.32 1.21 -13.37
CA ALA A 126 13.02 -0.22 -13.24
C ALA A 126 12.48 -0.56 -11.84
N LEU A 127 13.07 0.04 -10.79
CA LEU A 127 12.64 -0.19 -9.41
C LEU A 127 11.30 0.48 -9.13
N GLN A 128 11.06 1.67 -9.68
CA GLN A 128 9.77 2.36 -9.61
C GLN A 128 8.66 1.48 -10.22
N SER A 129 8.91 0.90 -11.40
CA SER A 129 7.98 0.02 -12.10
C SER A 129 7.69 -1.25 -11.30
N GLU A 130 8.73 -1.84 -10.70
CA GLU A 130 8.61 -3.02 -9.84
C GLU A 130 7.76 -2.71 -8.59
N ILE A 131 8.05 -1.62 -7.87
CA ILE A 131 7.27 -1.18 -6.71
C ILE A 131 5.80 -0.97 -7.07
N ALA A 132 5.53 -0.26 -8.18
CA ALA A 132 4.17 -0.03 -8.66
C ALA A 132 3.42 -1.34 -8.90
N SER A 133 4.10 -2.34 -9.50
CA SER A 133 3.51 -3.64 -9.80
C SER A 133 3.04 -4.40 -8.55
N TYR A 134 3.73 -4.27 -7.41
CA TYR A 134 3.30 -4.90 -6.16
C TYR A 134 2.05 -4.26 -5.58
N PHE A 135 1.93 -2.93 -5.65
CA PHE A 135 0.69 -2.24 -5.27
C PHE A 135 -0.46 -2.59 -6.20
N ASP A 136 -0.22 -2.63 -7.51
CA ASP A 136 -1.25 -2.98 -8.50
C ASP A 136 -1.75 -4.41 -8.33
N ARG A 137 -0.83 -5.33 -8.00
CA ARG A 137 -1.17 -6.70 -7.63
C ARG A 137 -2.03 -6.77 -6.36
N ALA A 138 -1.68 -6.02 -5.32
CA ALA A 138 -2.48 -5.97 -4.09
C ALA A 138 -3.88 -5.39 -4.34
N ALA A 139 -3.99 -4.34 -5.15
CA ALA A 139 -5.28 -3.74 -5.52
C ALA A 139 -6.15 -4.72 -6.34
N ALA A 140 -5.55 -5.43 -7.31
CA ALA A 140 -6.25 -6.42 -8.12
C ALA A 140 -6.74 -7.64 -7.31
N ALA A 141 -6.03 -8.01 -6.24
CA ALA A 141 -6.41 -9.13 -5.39
C ALA A 141 -7.68 -8.87 -4.56
N VAL A 142 -8.00 -7.61 -4.26
CA VAL A 142 -9.15 -7.22 -3.41
C VAL A 142 -10.29 -6.55 -4.17
N GLY A 143 -10.02 -6.07 -5.39
CA GLY A 143 -10.97 -5.38 -6.27
C GLY A 143 -12.05 -6.26 -6.90
#